data_AF-A0A9D9HA56-F1
#
_entry.id   AF-A0A9D9HA56-F1
#
_cell.length_a   1.000
_cell.length_b   1.000
_cell.length_c   1.000
_cell.angle_alpha   90.00
_cell.angle_beta   90.00
_cell.angle_gamma   90.00
#
_symmetry.space_group_name_H-M   'P 1'
#
loop_
_entity.id
_entity.type
_entity.pdbx_description
1 polymer ?
#
loop_
_entity_poly.entity_id
_entity_poly.type
_entity_poly.pdbx_seq_one_letter_code
_entity_poly.pdbx_strand_id
1 'polypeptide(L)'
;MDESARIGKNNAIKEHGKETRIRHASMRPLCVELKLDLKCLNRAEQEKLWHYFTQCRWLCNYLISLPESDFKSFDAKTRTITSLDKDGNAVERQLTMPAKFIQSVYSSLKRDMASLAAKRRKTGKRNGKLKFRSGYNAIELNQYRDTHWICHGPEGDKNGKYKNTFHISGIKRPIRVFGMDQIPDDAEFANAKLLKRPSGIYLMLTCYIPKHEGNVKLGNKPAIGLDFGIKTTITTSEGEKYDITVREPERLKGLQKKLARQKKQYEVTSDLQDRGFGNTIV
;
A
#
# COMPACT_ATOMS: atom_id res chain seq x y z
N MET A 1 -10.85 -30.66 -12.68
CA MET A 1 -11.94 -29.67 -12.58
C MET A 1 -12.75 -29.83 -13.85
N ASP A 2 -14.05 -30.13 -13.75
CA ASP A 2 -14.92 -30.25 -14.92
C ASP A 2 -14.96 -28.90 -15.68
N GLU A 3 -14.96 -28.95 -17.01
CA GLU A 3 -14.93 -27.76 -17.87
C GLU A 3 -16.20 -26.91 -17.65
N SER A 4 -17.34 -27.57 -17.43
CA SER A 4 -18.60 -26.94 -17.08
C SER A 4 -18.49 -26.10 -15.79
N ALA A 5 -17.82 -26.65 -14.75
CA ALA A 5 -17.62 -26.00 -13.47
C ALA A 5 -16.65 -24.81 -13.58
N ARG A 6 -15.63 -24.91 -14.44
CA ARG A 6 -14.70 -23.80 -14.73
C ARG A 6 -15.44 -22.63 -15.40
N ILE A 7 -16.27 -22.92 -16.39
CA ILE A 7 -17.06 -21.91 -17.11
C ILE A 7 -18.09 -21.26 -16.17
N GLY A 8 -18.81 -22.06 -15.37
CA GLY A 8 -19.77 -21.56 -14.40
C GLY A 8 -19.13 -20.60 -13.38
N LYS A 9 -17.95 -20.96 -12.85
CA LYS A 9 -17.19 -20.09 -11.95
C LYS A 9 -16.77 -18.78 -12.62
N ASN A 10 -16.29 -18.83 -13.87
CA ASN A 10 -15.88 -17.64 -14.61
C ASN A 10 -17.07 -16.69 -14.88
N ASN A 11 -18.24 -17.25 -15.17
CA ASN A 11 -19.47 -16.47 -15.35
C ASN A 11 -19.92 -15.80 -14.06
N ALA A 12 -19.88 -16.51 -12.92
CA ALA A 12 -20.19 -15.92 -11.61
C ALA A 12 -19.25 -14.76 -11.26
N ILE A 13 -17.95 -14.91 -11.52
CA ILE A 13 -16.96 -13.83 -11.33
C ILE A 13 -17.27 -12.63 -12.22
N LYS A 14 -17.69 -12.87 -13.46
CA LYS A 14 -18.04 -11.82 -14.43
C LYS A 14 -19.28 -11.04 -13.98
N GLU A 15 -20.34 -11.73 -13.54
CA GLU A 15 -21.58 -11.09 -13.07
C GLU A 15 -21.33 -10.30 -11.78
N HIS A 16 -20.65 -10.87 -10.78
CA HIS A 16 -20.29 -10.14 -9.56
C HIS A 16 -19.46 -8.87 -9.88
N GLY A 17 -18.54 -8.96 -10.85
CA GLY A 17 -17.78 -7.81 -11.32
C GLY A 17 -18.63 -6.74 -12.01
N LYS A 18 -19.68 -7.15 -12.73
CA LYS A 18 -20.64 -6.24 -13.37
C LYS A 18 -21.51 -5.54 -12.33
N GLU A 19 -22.06 -6.29 -11.39
CA GLU A 19 -22.83 -5.77 -10.26
C GLU A 19 -22.03 -4.75 -9.45
N THR A 20 -20.78 -5.07 -9.13
CA THR A 20 -19.89 -4.17 -8.39
C THR A 20 -19.68 -2.85 -9.14
N ARG A 21 -19.46 -2.88 -10.47
CA ARG A 21 -19.30 -1.64 -11.27
C ARG A 21 -20.59 -0.82 -11.30
N ILE A 22 -21.75 -1.47 -11.43
CA ILE A 22 -23.05 -0.79 -11.43
C ILE A 22 -23.27 -0.09 -10.07
N ARG A 23 -23.01 -0.80 -8.96
CA ARG A 23 -23.10 -0.23 -7.61
C ARG A 23 -22.12 0.93 -7.41
N HIS A 24 -20.85 0.77 -7.82
CA HIS A 24 -19.83 1.82 -7.62
C HIS A 24 -20.04 3.05 -8.51
N ALA A 25 -20.76 2.96 -9.62
CA ALA A 25 -21.07 4.11 -10.48
C ALA A 25 -21.90 5.18 -9.76
N SER A 26 -22.83 4.76 -8.89
CA SER A 26 -23.63 5.65 -8.04
C SER A 26 -22.93 6.04 -6.73
N MET A 27 -21.69 5.59 -6.50
CA MET A 27 -20.91 5.90 -5.30
C MET A 27 -19.77 6.87 -5.58
N ARG A 28 -19.22 7.47 -4.53
CA ARG A 28 -18.02 8.32 -4.57
C ARG A 28 -16.83 7.53 -4.02
N PRO A 29 -15.71 7.41 -4.77
CA PRO A 29 -14.51 6.81 -4.22
C PRO A 29 -13.90 7.73 -3.15
N LEU A 30 -13.49 7.15 -2.04
CA LEU A 30 -12.71 7.79 -0.98
C LEU A 30 -11.46 6.93 -0.72
N CYS A 31 -10.30 7.59 -0.70
CA CYS A 31 -9.04 6.96 -0.32
C CYS A 31 -8.58 7.57 1.00
N VAL A 32 -8.41 6.75 2.02
CA VAL A 32 -7.94 7.18 3.35
C VAL A 32 -6.59 6.54 3.68
N GLU A 33 -5.74 7.29 4.36
CA GLU A 33 -4.49 6.78 4.91
C GLU A 33 -4.67 6.53 6.42
N LEU A 34 -4.42 5.29 6.84
CA LEU A 34 -4.64 4.84 8.20
C LEU A 34 -3.34 4.29 8.77
N LYS A 35 -2.98 4.67 10.01
CA LYS A 35 -1.72 4.22 10.63
C LYS A 35 -1.93 2.89 11.36
N LEU A 36 -1.07 1.92 11.10
CA LEU A 36 -1.10 0.63 11.82
C LEU A 36 -0.35 0.73 13.16
N ASP A 37 -0.96 0.20 14.21
CA ASP A 37 -0.29 -0.03 15.49
C ASP A 37 0.36 -1.41 15.50
N LEU A 38 1.67 -1.46 15.26
CA LEU A 38 2.40 -2.73 15.22
C LEU A 38 2.62 -3.33 16.63
N LYS A 39 2.38 -2.58 17.70
CA LYS A 39 2.63 -3.06 19.08
C LYS A 39 1.73 -4.23 19.49
N CYS A 40 0.58 -4.39 18.84
CA CYS A 40 -0.32 -5.52 19.10
C CYS A 40 0.16 -6.84 18.47
N LEU A 41 1.12 -6.77 17.55
CA LEU A 41 1.76 -7.94 16.95
C LEU A 41 2.93 -8.42 17.80
N ASN A 42 3.14 -9.73 17.83
CA ASN A 42 4.38 -10.25 18.42
C ASN A 42 5.59 -9.91 17.53
N ARG A 43 6.80 -9.99 18.10
CA ARG A 43 8.04 -9.66 17.39
C ARG A 43 8.19 -10.41 16.06
N ALA A 44 7.91 -11.72 16.06
CA ALA A 44 7.99 -12.55 14.86
C ALA A 44 7.00 -12.12 13.76
N GLU A 45 5.78 -11.72 14.11
CA GLU A 45 4.78 -11.21 13.15
C GLU A 45 5.16 -9.83 12.61
N GLN A 46 5.71 -8.96 13.45
CA GLN A 46 6.23 -7.67 13.00
C GLN A 46 7.37 -7.88 12.00
N GLU A 47 8.36 -8.71 12.35
CA GLU A 47 9.48 -9.05 11.47
C GLU A 47 8.98 -9.69 10.17
N LYS A 48 8.00 -10.58 10.24
CA LYS A 48 7.38 -11.20 9.07
C LYS A 48 6.71 -10.17 8.15
N LEU A 49 5.96 -9.22 8.71
CA LEU A 49 5.31 -8.15 7.94
C LEU A 49 6.34 -7.24 7.26
N TRP A 50 7.40 -6.85 7.97
CA TRP A 50 8.50 -6.09 7.38
C TRP A 50 9.22 -6.88 6.29
N HIS A 51 9.39 -8.17 6.51
CA HIS A 51 10.05 -9.08 5.57
C HIS A 51 9.25 -9.25 4.28
N TYR A 52 7.91 -9.15 4.30
CA TYR A 52 7.10 -9.12 3.08
C TYR A 52 7.49 -8.01 2.11
N PHE A 53 7.78 -6.79 2.58
CA PHE A 53 8.27 -5.72 1.71
C PHE A 53 9.60 -6.08 1.04
N THR A 54 10.47 -6.77 1.78
CA THR A 54 11.77 -7.20 1.27
C THR A 54 11.61 -8.31 0.23
N GLN A 55 10.73 -9.29 0.49
CA GLN A 55 10.39 -10.33 -0.48
C GLN A 55 9.75 -9.77 -1.76
N CYS A 56 8.86 -8.78 -1.64
CA CYS A 56 8.28 -8.11 -2.81
C CYS A 56 9.36 -7.41 -3.65
N ARG A 57 10.39 -6.82 -3.04
CA ARG A 57 11.54 -6.27 -3.74
C ARG A 57 12.30 -7.36 -4.49
N TRP A 58 12.66 -8.45 -3.81
CA TRP A 58 13.38 -9.57 -4.43
C TRP A 58 12.60 -10.13 -5.61
N LEU A 59 11.32 -10.40 -5.43
CA LEU A 59 10.43 -10.89 -6.48
C LEU A 59 10.34 -9.91 -7.65
N CYS A 60 10.19 -8.61 -7.39
CA CYS A 60 10.13 -7.61 -8.45
C CYS A 60 11.42 -7.57 -9.27
N ASN A 61 12.59 -7.64 -8.64
CA ASN A 61 13.87 -7.63 -9.34
C ASN A 61 14.11 -8.93 -10.10
N TYR A 62 13.75 -10.07 -9.50
CA TYR A 62 13.78 -11.38 -10.17
C TYR A 62 12.93 -11.36 -11.44
N LEU A 63 11.67 -10.89 -11.35
CA LEU A 63 10.79 -10.77 -12.50
C LEU A 63 11.32 -9.83 -13.60
N ILE A 64 12.06 -8.78 -13.24
CA ILE A 64 12.69 -7.87 -14.21
C ILE A 64 13.92 -8.54 -14.87
N SER A 65 14.62 -9.43 -14.16
CA SER A 65 15.76 -10.16 -14.71
C SER A 65 15.38 -11.31 -15.64
N LEU A 66 14.15 -11.80 -15.57
CA LEU A 66 13.67 -12.88 -16.42
C LEU A 66 13.60 -12.47 -17.91
N PRO A 67 13.87 -13.40 -18.83
CA PRO A 67 13.55 -13.20 -20.25
C PRO A 67 12.04 -13.09 -20.46
N GLU A 68 11.63 -12.53 -21.60
CA GLU A 68 10.23 -12.22 -21.87
C GLU A 68 9.31 -13.47 -21.87
N SER A 69 9.81 -14.61 -22.35
CA SER A 69 9.10 -15.90 -22.33
C SER A 69 8.70 -16.29 -20.92
N ASP A 70 9.66 -16.28 -20.01
CA ASP A 70 9.54 -16.79 -18.65
C ASP A 70 8.75 -15.80 -17.78
N PHE A 71 8.90 -14.51 -18.05
CA PHE A 71 8.05 -13.50 -17.44
C PHE A 71 6.57 -13.69 -17.82
N LYS A 72 6.26 -14.01 -19.08
CA LYS A 72 4.88 -14.20 -19.54
C LYS A 72 4.23 -15.47 -18.97
N SER A 73 5.00 -16.52 -18.75
CA SER A 73 4.54 -17.81 -18.22
C SER A 73 4.71 -17.94 -16.69
N PHE A 74 5.11 -16.88 -16.00
CA PHE A 74 5.39 -16.91 -14.56
C PHE A 74 4.20 -17.44 -13.73
N ASP A 75 4.43 -18.52 -12.99
CA ASP A 75 3.45 -19.08 -12.05
C ASP A 75 3.56 -18.45 -10.67
N ALA A 76 2.43 -17.98 -10.15
CA ALA A 76 2.30 -17.44 -8.81
C ALA A 76 2.50 -18.47 -7.68
N LYS A 77 2.58 -19.77 -8.01
CA LYS A 77 2.97 -20.82 -7.06
C LYS A 77 4.47 -20.84 -6.77
N THR A 78 5.29 -20.18 -7.59
CA THR A 78 6.74 -20.11 -7.43
C THR A 78 7.11 -19.58 -6.05
N ARG A 79 7.83 -20.39 -5.26
CA ARG A 79 8.29 -20.03 -3.91
C ARG A 79 9.78 -19.82 -3.80
N THR A 80 10.55 -20.30 -4.76
CA THR A 80 12.01 -20.13 -4.78
C THR A 80 12.36 -19.16 -5.89
N ILE A 81 13.14 -18.13 -5.56
CA ILE A 81 13.61 -17.14 -6.52
C ILE A 81 15.10 -16.88 -6.31
N THR A 82 15.77 -16.44 -7.36
CA THR A 82 17.15 -16.00 -7.28
C THR A 82 17.19 -14.50 -7.02
N SER A 83 17.96 -14.07 -6.02
CA SER A 83 18.23 -12.65 -5.73
C SER A 83 19.72 -12.43 -5.56
N LEU A 84 20.20 -11.27 -5.96
CA LEU A 84 21.57 -10.86 -5.65
C LEU A 84 21.68 -10.49 -4.16
N ASP A 85 22.77 -10.91 -3.53
CA ASP A 85 23.18 -10.45 -2.20
C ASP A 85 23.87 -9.07 -2.27
N LYS A 86 24.54 -8.67 -1.19
CA LYS A 86 25.26 -7.39 -1.14
C LYS A 86 26.56 -7.41 -1.95
N ASP A 87 27.15 -8.59 -2.09
CA ASP A 87 28.44 -8.82 -2.75
C ASP A 87 28.24 -9.12 -4.25
N GLY A 88 26.99 -9.21 -4.71
CA GLY A 88 26.62 -9.44 -6.09
C GLY A 88 26.46 -10.91 -6.44
N ASN A 89 26.52 -11.83 -5.48
CA ASN A 89 26.34 -13.25 -5.72
C ASN A 89 24.86 -13.60 -5.83
N ALA A 90 24.55 -14.54 -6.72
CA ALA A 90 23.22 -15.10 -6.86
C ALA A 90 22.92 -16.04 -5.68
N VAL A 91 21.90 -15.69 -4.89
CA VAL A 91 21.44 -16.46 -3.74
C VAL A 91 20.00 -16.89 -3.95
N GLU A 92 19.71 -18.17 -3.72
CA GLU A 92 18.34 -18.67 -3.69
C GLU A 92 17.62 -18.20 -2.43
N ARG A 93 16.40 -17.68 -2.61
CA ARG A 93 15.55 -17.16 -1.54
C ARG A 93 14.18 -17.81 -1.58
N GLN A 94 13.67 -18.19 -0.42
CA GLN A 94 12.33 -18.71 -0.27
C GLN A 94 11.33 -17.61 0.10
N LEU A 95 10.19 -17.57 -0.62
CA LEU A 95 9.10 -16.63 -0.42
C LEU A 95 8.06 -17.18 0.56
N THR A 96 7.99 -16.55 1.74
CA THR A 96 7.03 -16.89 2.80
C THR A 96 5.73 -16.07 2.74
N MET A 97 5.67 -15.08 1.84
CA MET A 97 4.47 -14.26 1.59
C MET A 97 3.30 -15.06 0.99
N PRO A 98 2.04 -14.63 1.19
CA PRO A 98 0.89 -15.26 0.55
C PRO A 98 0.98 -15.23 -0.98
N ALA A 99 0.43 -16.26 -1.65
CA ALA A 99 0.45 -16.36 -3.12
C ALA A 99 -0.25 -15.17 -3.80
N LYS A 100 -1.29 -14.60 -3.16
CA LYS A 100 -1.98 -13.40 -3.66
C LYS A 100 -1.06 -12.19 -3.75
N PHE A 101 -0.07 -12.07 -2.88
CA PHE A 101 0.88 -10.95 -2.96
C PHE A 101 1.86 -11.16 -4.11
N ILE A 102 2.27 -12.40 -4.36
CA ILE A 102 3.09 -12.76 -5.53
C ILE A 102 2.35 -12.39 -6.82
N GLN A 103 1.07 -12.78 -6.92
CA GLN A 103 0.19 -12.39 -8.02
C GLN A 103 0.05 -10.88 -8.18
N SER A 104 -0.05 -10.15 -7.06
CA SER A 104 -0.21 -8.71 -7.08
C SER A 104 1.07 -8.00 -7.55
N VAL A 105 2.25 -8.44 -7.10
CA VAL A 105 3.54 -7.91 -7.58
C VAL A 105 3.70 -8.15 -9.07
N TYR A 106 3.39 -9.37 -9.53
CA TYR A 106 3.44 -9.72 -10.95
C TYR A 106 2.48 -8.86 -11.79
N SER A 107 1.23 -8.74 -11.36
CA SER A 107 0.21 -7.94 -12.03
C SER A 107 0.56 -6.46 -12.06
N SER A 108 1.13 -5.92 -10.98
CA SER A 108 1.58 -4.53 -10.91
C SER A 108 2.73 -4.29 -11.87
N LEU A 109 3.71 -5.18 -11.94
CA LEU A 109 4.85 -5.04 -12.86
C LEU A 109 4.40 -5.10 -14.33
N LYS A 110 3.49 -6.02 -14.67
CA LYS A 110 2.87 -6.10 -16.00
C LYS A 110 2.13 -4.80 -16.36
N ARG A 111 1.40 -4.22 -15.39
CA ARG A 111 0.71 -2.93 -15.55
C ARG A 111 1.71 -1.79 -15.78
N ASP A 112 2.78 -1.72 -14.98
CA ASP A 112 3.82 -0.70 -15.12
C ASP A 112 4.46 -0.74 -16.53
N MET A 113 4.78 -1.95 -17.02
CA MET A 113 5.29 -2.15 -18.38
C MET A 113 4.29 -1.69 -19.45
N ALA A 114 3.01 -2.04 -19.31
CA ALA A 114 1.95 -1.64 -20.24
C ALA A 114 1.72 -0.12 -20.23
N SER A 115 1.70 0.51 -19.06
CA SER A 115 1.57 1.96 -18.91
C SER A 115 2.75 2.70 -19.55
N LEU A 116 3.97 2.17 -19.41
CA LEU A 116 5.15 2.73 -20.06
C LEU A 116 5.06 2.64 -21.60
N ALA A 117 4.56 1.51 -22.13
CA ALA A 117 4.32 1.36 -23.56
C ALA A 117 3.24 2.33 -24.06
N ALA A 118 2.13 2.47 -23.33
CA ALA A 118 1.06 3.42 -23.66
C ALA A 118 1.56 4.87 -23.66
N LYS A 119 2.38 5.25 -22.67
CA LYS A 119 2.99 6.58 -22.61
C LYS A 119 3.91 6.85 -23.80
N ARG A 120 4.69 5.86 -24.23
CA ARG A 120 5.54 5.97 -25.43
C ARG A 120 4.70 6.22 -26.68
N ARG A 121 3.62 5.46 -26.88
CA ARG A 121 2.70 5.63 -28.01
C ARG A 121 2.06 7.02 -28.04
N LYS A 122 1.64 7.52 -26.88
CA LYS A 122 0.99 8.85 -26.76
C LYS A 122 1.94 10.01 -27.00
N THR A 123 3.19 9.92 -26.53
CA THR A 123 4.13 11.06 -26.54
C THR A 123 5.16 11.01 -27.66
N GLY A 124 5.34 9.86 -28.33
CA GLY A 124 6.40 9.65 -29.32
C GLY A 124 7.82 9.57 -28.72
N LYS A 125 7.99 9.88 -27.43
CA LYS A 125 9.30 9.92 -26.77
C LYS A 125 9.78 8.51 -26.42
N ARG A 126 11.08 8.26 -26.60
CA ARG A 126 11.71 6.99 -26.17
C ARG A 126 11.65 6.89 -24.64
N ASN A 127 11.11 5.78 -24.14
CA ASN A 127 11.13 5.44 -22.72
C ASN A 127 12.29 4.47 -22.44
N GLY A 128 12.99 4.65 -21.32
CA GLY A 128 14.00 3.71 -20.85
C GLY A 128 13.38 2.40 -20.33
N LYS A 129 14.21 1.37 -20.13
CA LYS A 129 13.78 0.10 -19.53
C LYS A 129 13.47 0.28 -18.03
N LEU A 130 12.61 -0.58 -17.49
CA LEU A 130 12.40 -0.67 -16.04
C LEU A 130 13.71 -1.10 -15.37
N LYS A 131 14.10 -0.38 -14.32
CA LYS A 131 15.30 -0.67 -13.54
C LYS A 131 14.95 -1.49 -12.30
N PHE A 132 15.93 -2.18 -11.74
CA PHE A 132 15.80 -2.81 -10.44
C PHE A 132 15.45 -1.79 -9.35
N ARG A 133 14.69 -2.26 -8.37
CA ARG A 133 14.23 -1.46 -7.23
C ARG A 133 15.15 -1.67 -6.03
N SER A 134 15.56 -0.57 -5.39
CA SER A 134 16.29 -0.57 -4.12
C SER A 134 15.39 -0.93 -2.93
N GLY A 135 14.09 -0.65 -3.05
CA GLY A 135 13.09 -0.97 -2.04
C GLY A 135 11.70 -1.18 -2.64
N TYR A 136 10.84 -1.82 -1.87
CA TYR A 136 9.42 -1.97 -2.21
C TYR A 136 8.61 -1.35 -1.08
N ASN A 137 7.95 -0.23 -1.36
CA ASN A 137 7.29 0.57 -0.31
C ASN A 137 5.77 0.40 -0.30
N ALA A 138 5.18 -0.26 -1.30
CA ALA A 138 3.74 -0.37 -1.43
C ALA A 138 3.33 -1.78 -1.83
N ILE A 139 2.74 -2.54 -0.90
CA ILE A 139 2.18 -3.88 -1.20
C ILE A 139 0.70 -3.72 -1.53
N GLU A 140 0.31 -4.14 -2.74
CA GLU A 140 -1.09 -4.09 -3.17
C GLU A 140 -1.88 -5.26 -2.57
N LEU A 141 -3.03 -4.93 -1.97
CA LEU A 141 -4.01 -5.87 -1.43
C LEU A 141 -5.24 -5.82 -2.35
N ASN A 142 -5.24 -6.73 -3.32
CA ASN A 142 -6.10 -6.64 -4.50
C ASN A 142 -7.56 -7.06 -4.25
N GLN A 143 -7.86 -7.81 -3.19
CA GLN A 143 -9.19 -8.40 -2.97
C GLN A 143 -9.61 -8.32 -1.51
N TYR A 144 -10.69 -7.57 -1.23
CA TYR A 144 -11.35 -7.52 0.07
C TYR A 144 -11.89 -8.90 0.45
N ARG A 145 -11.89 -9.23 1.74
CA ARG A 145 -12.24 -10.53 2.36
C ARG A 145 -11.32 -11.72 2.05
N ASP A 146 -10.40 -11.59 1.10
CA ASP A 146 -9.41 -12.63 0.79
C ASP A 146 -8.00 -12.18 1.22
N THR A 147 -7.48 -11.10 0.63
CA THR A 147 -6.17 -10.55 1.01
C THR A 147 -6.19 -9.81 2.34
N HIS A 148 -7.32 -9.16 2.63
CA HIS A 148 -7.50 -8.36 3.82
C HIS A 148 -8.96 -8.23 4.19
N TRP A 149 -9.23 -7.97 5.46
CA TRP A 149 -10.55 -7.57 5.95
C TRP A 149 -10.41 -6.55 7.07
N ILE A 150 -11.49 -5.79 7.29
CA ILE A 150 -11.53 -4.71 8.28
C ILE A 150 -12.72 -4.95 9.21
N CYS A 151 -12.48 -4.82 10.51
CA CYS A 151 -13.55 -4.66 11.50
C CYS A 151 -13.66 -3.18 11.85
N HIS A 152 -14.73 -2.57 11.33
CA HIS A 152 -15.09 -1.17 11.56
C HIS A 152 -16.28 -1.09 12.52
N GLY A 153 -16.30 -0.08 13.37
CA GLY A 153 -17.44 0.23 14.23
C GLY A 153 -17.20 0.00 15.73
N PRO A 154 -18.10 0.52 16.58
CA PRO A 154 -17.96 0.49 18.03
C PRO A 154 -18.12 -0.91 18.62
N GLU A 155 -18.87 -1.78 17.96
CA GLU A 155 -19.24 -3.12 18.44
C GLU A 155 -18.18 -4.19 18.16
N GLY A 156 -17.13 -3.88 17.38
CA GLY A 156 -16.02 -4.80 17.10
C GLY A 156 -16.42 -5.99 16.21
N ASP A 157 -15.79 -7.16 16.44
CA ASP A 157 -16.21 -8.41 15.79
C ASP A 157 -17.46 -8.99 16.48
N LYS A 158 -17.94 -10.15 16.02
CA LYS A 158 -19.09 -10.86 16.63
C LYS A 158 -18.95 -11.13 18.14
N ASN A 159 -17.74 -11.01 18.69
CA ASN A 159 -17.41 -11.23 20.10
C ASN A 159 -16.94 -9.95 20.81
N GLY A 160 -17.04 -8.77 20.19
CA GLY A 160 -16.59 -7.48 20.75
C GLY A 160 -15.08 -7.32 20.91
N LYS A 161 -14.26 -8.24 20.38
CA LYS A 161 -12.82 -8.31 20.65
C LYS A 161 -11.97 -7.42 19.75
N TYR A 162 -12.37 -7.29 18.48
CA TYR A 162 -11.57 -6.61 17.47
C TYR A 162 -12.26 -5.34 16.96
N LYS A 163 -12.03 -4.22 17.67
CA LYS A 163 -12.49 -2.88 17.28
C LYS A 163 -11.43 -2.13 16.47
N ASN A 164 -11.85 -1.52 15.37
CA ASN A 164 -10.98 -0.72 14.49
C ASN A 164 -9.70 -1.47 14.12
N THR A 165 -9.87 -2.70 13.64
CA THR A 165 -8.76 -3.58 13.31
C THR A 165 -8.73 -3.94 11.84
N PHE A 166 -7.53 -4.17 11.34
CA PHE A 166 -7.24 -4.61 9.99
C PHE A 166 -6.53 -5.96 10.05
N HIS A 167 -7.00 -6.92 9.28
CA HIS A 167 -6.33 -8.19 9.10
C HIS A 167 -5.73 -8.29 7.71
N ILE A 168 -4.56 -8.90 7.63
CA ILE A 168 -3.84 -9.17 6.39
C ILE A 168 -3.49 -10.64 6.31
N SER A 169 -3.70 -11.22 5.13
CA SER A 169 -3.34 -12.61 4.84
C SER A 169 -1.89 -12.91 5.21
N GLY A 170 -1.66 -14.05 5.86
CA GLY A 170 -0.34 -14.50 6.31
C GLY A 170 0.07 -14.02 7.71
N ILE A 171 -0.62 -13.03 8.29
CA ILE A 171 -0.47 -12.63 9.69
C ILE A 171 -1.70 -13.10 10.46
N LYS A 172 -1.51 -13.82 11.58
CA LYS A 172 -2.64 -14.42 12.30
C LYS A 172 -3.44 -13.38 13.07
N ARG A 173 -2.75 -12.48 13.78
CA ARG A 173 -3.37 -11.46 14.60
C ARG A 173 -3.87 -10.28 13.76
N PRO A 174 -5.11 -9.79 13.98
CA PRO A 174 -5.55 -8.53 13.42
C PRO A 174 -4.79 -7.36 14.09
N ILE A 175 -4.53 -6.32 13.31
CA ILE A 175 -3.70 -5.16 13.66
C ILE A 175 -4.62 -3.99 13.98
N ARG A 176 -4.41 -3.31 15.10
CA ARG A 176 -5.18 -2.11 15.43
C ARG A 176 -4.81 -0.96 14.47
N VAL A 177 -5.80 -0.19 14.06
CA VAL A 177 -5.64 0.89 13.10
C VAL A 177 -6.12 2.21 13.67
N PHE A 178 -5.34 3.27 13.47
CA PHE A 178 -5.70 4.64 13.81
C PHE A 178 -6.28 5.38 12.60
N GLY A 179 -7.27 6.24 12.87
CA GLY A 179 -7.92 7.08 11.86
C GLY A 179 -9.11 6.42 11.15
N MET A 180 -9.65 5.32 11.69
CA MET A 180 -10.86 4.67 11.15
C MET A 180 -12.07 5.60 11.15
N ASP A 181 -12.13 6.55 12.10
CA ASP A 181 -13.20 7.54 12.20
C ASP A 181 -13.32 8.47 10.96
N GLN A 182 -12.33 8.44 10.05
CA GLN A 182 -12.39 9.11 8.75
C GLN A 182 -13.37 8.44 7.77
N ILE A 183 -13.83 7.22 8.06
CA ILE A 183 -14.63 6.40 7.15
C ILE A 183 -16.07 6.38 7.64
N PRO A 184 -17.05 6.76 6.80
CA PRO A 184 -18.46 6.60 7.12
C PRO A 184 -18.85 5.12 7.30
N ASP A 185 -19.82 4.85 8.17
CA ASP A 185 -20.30 3.48 8.45
C ASP A 185 -20.93 2.79 7.23
N ASP A 186 -21.48 3.57 6.29
CA ASP A 186 -22.10 3.09 5.06
C ASP A 186 -21.10 2.88 3.90
N ALA A 187 -19.80 3.05 4.15
CA ALA A 187 -18.77 2.91 3.13
C ALA A 187 -18.51 1.44 2.75
N GLU A 188 -18.51 1.17 1.45
CA GLU A 188 -18.13 -0.14 0.93
C GLU A 188 -16.60 -0.24 0.78
N PHE A 189 -15.98 -1.14 1.55
CA PHE A 189 -14.54 -1.40 1.46
C PHE A 189 -14.18 -2.14 0.17
N ALA A 190 -13.12 -1.68 -0.51
CA ALA A 190 -12.64 -2.26 -1.76
C ALA A 190 -11.20 -2.76 -1.62
N ASN A 191 -10.27 -2.23 -2.43
CA ASN A 191 -8.86 -2.61 -2.38
C ASN A 191 -8.11 -1.76 -1.35
N ALA A 192 -6.94 -2.24 -0.96
CA ALA A 192 -6.04 -1.50 -0.09
C ALA A 192 -4.58 -1.63 -0.53
N LYS A 193 -3.71 -0.78 0.01
CA LYS A 193 -2.26 -0.89 -0.13
C LYS A 193 -1.60 -0.72 1.22
N LEU A 194 -0.63 -1.58 1.53
CA LEU A 194 0.26 -1.32 2.66
C LEU A 194 1.42 -0.44 2.22
N LEU A 195 1.59 0.69 2.89
CA LEU A 195 2.66 1.64 2.66
C LEU A 195 3.71 1.55 3.77
N LYS A 196 4.96 1.30 3.38
CA LYS A 196 6.13 1.38 4.24
C LYS A 196 6.67 2.81 4.20
N ARG A 197 6.62 3.50 5.35
CA ARG A 197 7.22 4.83 5.58
C ARG A 197 8.26 4.73 6.69
N PRO A 198 9.17 5.72 6.83
CA PRO A 198 10.10 5.76 7.96
C PRO A 198 9.41 5.81 9.33
N SER A 199 8.22 6.42 9.41
CA SER A 199 7.41 6.53 10.63
C SER A 199 6.64 5.26 11.00
N GLY A 200 6.62 4.24 10.12
CA GLY A 200 5.89 3.00 10.32
C GLY A 200 5.16 2.51 9.07
N ILE A 201 4.23 1.58 9.27
CA ILE A 201 3.41 1.00 8.20
C ILE A 201 2.02 1.63 8.23
N TYR A 202 1.53 1.98 7.05
CA TYR A 202 0.23 2.61 6.84
C TYR A 202 -0.61 1.74 5.91
N LEU A 203 -1.92 1.80 6.08
CA LEU A 203 -2.90 1.20 5.19
C LEU A 203 -3.54 2.33 4.39
N MET A 204 -3.31 2.35 3.08
CA MET A 204 -4.05 3.19 2.16
C MET A 204 -5.25 2.39 1.66
N LEU A 205 -6.42 2.72 2.18
CA LEU A 205 -7.66 2.00 1.94
C LEU A 205 -8.53 2.77 0.95
N THR A 206 -9.02 2.07 -0.06
CA THR A 206 -10.03 2.59 -0.97
C THR A 206 -11.40 2.10 -0.50
N CYS A 207 -12.33 3.02 -0.30
CA CYS A 207 -13.73 2.73 -0.06
C CYS A 207 -14.63 3.51 -1.02
N TYR A 208 -15.87 3.07 -1.15
CA TYR A 208 -16.91 3.71 -1.95
C TYR A 208 -18.06 4.13 -1.04
N ILE A 209 -18.35 5.43 -1.02
CA ILE A 209 -19.40 6.00 -0.20
C ILE A 209 -20.63 6.24 -1.07
N PRO A 210 -21.83 5.80 -0.67
CA PRO A 210 -23.08 6.14 -1.35
C PRO A 210 -23.21 7.66 -1.57
N LYS A 211 -23.56 8.07 -2.79
CA LYS A 211 -23.92 9.46 -3.07
C LYS A 211 -25.32 9.69 -2.51
N HIS A 212 -25.43 10.05 -1.23
CA HIS A 212 -26.69 10.54 -0.68
C HIS A 212 -26.99 11.91 -1.29
N GLU A 213 -28.23 12.11 -1.75
CA GLU A 213 -28.73 13.39 -2.30
C GLU A 213 -28.62 14.56 -1.29
N GLY A 214 -28.32 14.28 -0.02
CA GLY A 214 -28.05 15.28 1.03
C GLY A 214 -26.58 15.63 1.31
N ASN A 215 -25.61 14.80 0.92
CA ASN A 215 -24.18 15.02 1.24
C ASN A 215 -23.46 15.94 0.25
N VAL A 216 -24.12 16.26 -0.86
CA VAL A 216 -23.71 17.33 -1.77
C VAL A 216 -24.86 18.32 -1.85
N LYS A 217 -25.14 19.01 -0.73
CA LYS A 217 -25.69 20.37 -0.84
C LYS A 217 -24.57 21.30 -1.37
N LEU A 218 -24.11 21.09 -2.60
CA LEU A 218 -23.75 22.22 -3.47
C LEU A 218 -25.08 22.86 -3.91
N GLY A 219 -25.94 23.21 -2.96
CA GLY A 219 -27.10 24.03 -3.27
C GLY A 219 -26.53 25.40 -3.59
N ASN A 220 -26.39 25.75 -4.87
CA ASN A 220 -25.97 27.06 -5.39
C ASN A 220 -24.99 27.82 -4.48
N LYS A 221 -23.99 27.14 -3.90
CA LYS A 221 -22.99 27.83 -3.09
C LYS A 221 -22.10 28.55 -4.08
N PRO A 222 -21.88 29.88 -3.92
CA PRO A 222 -21.01 30.60 -4.81
C PRO A 222 -19.63 29.94 -4.83
N ALA A 223 -19.00 29.92 -5.99
CA ALA A 223 -17.63 29.43 -6.10
C ALA A 223 -16.74 30.34 -5.23
N ILE A 224 -16.17 29.79 -4.16
CA ILE A 224 -15.25 30.51 -3.27
C ILE A 224 -13.83 30.28 -3.79
N GLY A 225 -13.13 31.38 -4.06
CA GLY A 225 -11.69 31.34 -4.34
C GLY A 225 -10.91 31.11 -3.04
N LEU A 226 -9.93 30.22 -3.07
CA LEU A 226 -8.99 30.02 -1.97
C LEU A 226 -7.63 30.57 -2.40
N ASP A 227 -7.16 31.61 -1.72
CA ASP A 227 -5.81 32.15 -1.88
C ASP A 227 -4.91 31.67 -0.73
N PHE A 228 -3.75 31.11 -1.07
CA PHE A 228 -2.82 30.56 -0.10
C PHE A 228 -1.64 31.52 0.08
N GLY A 229 -1.60 32.21 1.22
CA GLY A 229 -0.64 33.27 1.49
C GLY A 229 0.42 32.91 2.52
N ILE A 230 1.48 33.72 2.57
CA ILE A 230 2.54 33.61 3.59
C ILE A 230 2.10 34.20 4.93
N LYS A 231 1.33 35.29 4.91
CA LYS A 231 0.81 35.96 6.12
C LYS A 231 -0.43 35.26 6.70
N THR A 232 -1.27 34.71 5.83
CA THR A 232 -2.48 33.98 6.19
C THR A 232 -2.52 32.71 5.36
N THR A 233 -2.55 31.57 6.04
CA THR A 233 -2.44 30.26 5.40
C THR A 233 -3.48 30.06 4.30
N ILE A 234 -4.75 30.45 4.54
CA ILE A 234 -5.83 30.43 3.56
C ILE A 234 -6.65 31.71 3.70
N THR A 235 -6.92 32.39 2.59
CA THR A 235 -7.85 33.52 2.50
C THR A 235 -8.95 33.17 1.50
N THR A 236 -10.22 33.30 1.89
CA THR A 236 -11.34 33.09 0.97
C THR A 236 -11.60 34.36 0.17
N SER A 237 -12.20 34.24 -1.02
CA SER A 237 -12.67 35.38 -1.81
C SER A 237 -13.72 36.24 -1.09
N GLU A 238 -14.35 35.71 -0.04
CA GLU A 238 -15.27 36.43 0.86
C GLU A 238 -14.55 37.23 1.94
N GLY A 239 -13.21 37.13 2.00
CA GLY A 239 -12.36 37.86 2.95
C GLY A 239 -12.11 37.13 4.28
N GLU A 240 -12.65 35.91 4.44
CA GLU A 240 -12.34 35.09 5.61
C GLU A 240 -10.89 34.63 5.59
N LYS A 241 -10.28 34.60 6.77
CA LYS A 241 -8.86 34.32 6.94
C LYS A 241 -8.70 33.17 7.91
N TYR A 242 -8.09 32.09 7.43
CA TYR A 242 -7.79 30.92 8.22
C TYR A 242 -6.28 30.80 8.36
N ASP A 243 -5.80 30.87 9.60
CA ASP A 243 -4.40 30.64 9.89
C ASP A 243 -4.19 29.24 10.47
N ILE A 244 -3.90 28.30 9.58
CA ILE A 244 -3.73 26.89 9.90
C ILE A 244 -2.23 26.62 10.01
N THR A 245 -1.63 27.06 11.11
CA THR A 245 -0.22 26.79 11.41
C THR A 245 -0.11 25.55 12.29
N VAL A 246 0.20 24.40 11.68
CA VAL A 246 0.64 23.23 12.46
C VAL A 246 2.13 23.40 12.75
N ARG A 247 2.45 23.97 13.92
CA ARG A 247 3.84 24.20 14.31
C ARG A 247 4.57 22.86 14.51
N GLU A 248 5.70 22.69 13.84
CA GLU A 248 6.59 21.55 14.12
C GLU A 248 7.07 21.59 15.58
N PRO A 249 7.01 20.46 16.32
CA PRO A 249 7.50 20.41 17.69
C PRO A 249 8.97 20.81 17.80
N GLU A 250 9.33 21.64 18.78
CA GLU A 250 10.74 22.07 18.99
C GLU A 250 11.69 20.88 19.17
N ARG A 251 11.21 19.81 19.82
CA ARG A 251 11.94 18.55 19.93
C ARG A 251 12.27 17.93 18.57
N LEU A 252 11.35 17.97 17.61
CA LEU A 252 11.56 17.44 16.27
C LEU A 252 12.62 18.25 15.53
N LYS A 253 12.56 19.59 15.59
CA LYS A 253 13.59 20.48 15.03
C LYS A 253 14.96 20.22 15.65
N GLY A 254 15.01 20.03 16.97
CA GLY A 254 16.24 19.67 17.68
C GLY A 254 16.82 18.33 17.22
N LEU A 255 15.98 17.30 17.07
CA LEU A 255 16.39 15.99 16.57
C LEU A 255 16.89 16.05 15.12
N GLN A 256 16.21 16.79 14.23
CA GLN A 256 16.65 17.00 12.85
C GLN A 256 18.01 17.71 12.78
N LYS A 257 18.20 18.79 13.56
CA LYS A 257 19.50 19.48 13.66
C LYS A 257 20.60 18.55 14.19
N LYS A 258 20.30 17.72 15.19
CA LYS A 258 21.23 16.73 15.73
C LYS A 258 21.61 15.69 14.67
N LEU A 259 20.63 15.13 13.97
CA LEU A 259 20.84 14.15 12.90
C LEU A 259 21.70 14.73 11.77
N ALA A 260 21.43 15.97 11.34
CA ALA A 260 22.20 16.64 10.29
C ALA A 260 23.68 16.89 10.68
N ARG A 261 23.96 17.05 11.98
CA ARG A 261 25.32 17.23 12.52
C ARG A 261 26.05 15.90 12.76
N GLN A 262 25.34 14.78 12.83
CA GLN A 262 25.96 13.47 13.02
C GLN A 262 26.70 13.05 11.74
N LYS A 263 28.03 13.02 11.79
CA LYS A 263 28.84 12.35 10.77
C LYS A 263 28.75 10.85 11.01
N LYS A 264 28.45 10.10 9.95
CA LYS A 264 28.34 8.63 9.98
C LYS A 264 29.76 8.05 10.14
N GLN A 265 30.18 7.75 11.37
CA GLN A 265 31.34 6.90 11.60
C GLN A 265 30.90 5.44 11.46
N TYR A 266 31.49 4.72 10.52
CA TYR A 266 31.29 3.28 10.38
C TYR A 266 32.26 2.58 11.34
N GLU A 267 31.82 2.24 12.55
CA GLU A 267 32.46 1.17 13.31
C GLU A 267 31.76 -0.14 12.93
N VAL A 268 32.53 -1.03 12.29
CA VAL A 268 32.11 -2.41 12.06
C VAL A 268 32.23 -3.13 13.39
N THR A 269 31.19 -3.09 14.21
CA THR A 269 31.09 -3.99 15.36
C THR A 269 30.76 -5.39 14.86
N SER A 270 31.64 -6.35 15.17
CA SER A 270 31.57 -7.79 14.84
C SER A 270 30.21 -8.46 15.15
N ASP A 271 29.45 -7.91 16.09
CA ASP A 271 28.23 -8.54 16.63
C ASP A 271 26.99 -8.44 15.72
N LEU A 272 27.10 -7.71 14.60
CA LEU A 272 26.05 -7.58 13.59
C LEU A 272 26.26 -8.49 12.36
N GLN A 273 27.41 -9.15 12.22
CA GLN A 273 27.60 -10.18 11.20
C GLN A 273 26.73 -11.42 11.48
N ASP A 274 26.47 -11.75 12.75
CA ASP A 274 25.67 -12.92 13.15
C ASP A 274 24.15 -12.74 13.03
N ARG A 275 23.64 -11.52 12.78
CA ARG A 275 22.19 -11.25 12.85
C ARG A 275 21.49 -11.07 11.51
N GLY A 276 22.14 -11.35 10.37
CA GLY A 276 21.50 -11.44 9.05
C GLY A 276 20.74 -10.20 8.52
N PHE A 277 20.60 -9.14 9.31
CA PHE A 277 19.97 -7.88 8.94
C PHE A 277 21.04 -6.87 8.60
N GLY A 278 21.65 -7.07 7.43
CA GLY A 278 22.58 -6.10 6.90
C GLY A 278 21.88 -4.77 6.59
N ASN A 279 22.28 -3.72 7.30
CA ASN A 279 22.09 -2.29 7.07
C ASN A 279 21.54 -1.90 5.69
N THR A 280 20.45 -1.12 5.71
CA THR A 280 19.91 -0.36 4.57
C THR A 280 20.80 0.86 4.32
N ILE A 281 20.89 1.28 3.05
CA ILE A 281 21.53 2.48 2.47
C ILE A 281 22.95 2.23 1.91
N VAL A 282 23.04 1.96 0.59
CA VAL A 282 23.21 3.00 -0.45
C VAL A 282 22.19 2.74 -1.56
#